data_AF-A0AAE1WA07-F1
#
_entry.id   AF-A0AAE1WA07-F1
#
_cell.length_a   1.000
_cell.length_b   1.000
_cell.length_c   1.000
_cell.angle_alpha   90.00
_cell.angle_beta   90.00
_cell.angle_gamma   90.00
#
_symmetry.space_group_name_H-M   'P 1'
#
loop_
_entity.id
_entity.type
_entity.pdbx_description
1 polymer ?
#
loop_
_entity_poly.entity_id
_entity_poly.type
_entity_poly.pdbx_seq_one_letter_code
_entity_poly.pdbx_strand_id
1 'polypeptide(L)'
;MEGYLAKLPGHVKISSTFTEMVFNGSEFDEDPTPLLGTLPNLRSLVLCNNAFVATKMVCSALDFPLLTSFKLATLQSLEELVVETGAMPCLTTMTIERCDKLEDLPSGLTKNKNSQKTDDWINARRIQEQC
;
A
#
# COMPACT_ATOMS: atom_id res chain seq x y z
N MET A 1 -7.68 9.68 7.54
CA MET A 1 -8.24 10.94 7.01
C MET A 1 -9.46 10.55 6.20
N GLU A 2 -10.67 10.92 6.63
CA GLU A 2 -11.90 10.62 5.87
C GLU A 2 -12.23 11.84 5.02
N GLY A 3 -12.42 11.63 3.71
CA GLY A 3 -12.72 12.69 2.75
C GLY A 3 -12.10 12.46 1.39
N TYR A 4 -12.81 12.94 0.37
CA TYR A 4 -12.41 12.87 -1.04
C TYR A 4 -11.12 13.67 -1.26
N LEU A 5 -10.00 12.99 -1.43
CA LEU A 5 -8.72 13.59 -1.79
C LEU A 5 -8.39 13.17 -3.20
N ALA A 6 -9.07 13.77 -4.19
CA ALA A 6 -8.80 13.50 -5.60
C ALA A 6 -7.29 13.62 -5.91
N LYS A 7 -6.59 14.57 -5.27
CA LYS A 7 -5.14 14.69 -5.35
C LYS A 7 -4.54 15.08 -4.00
N LEU A 8 -3.33 14.59 -3.73
CA LEU A 8 -2.51 15.14 -2.65
C LEU A 8 -2.06 16.57 -3.05
N PRO A 9 -2.21 17.60 -2.20
CA PRO A 9 -1.78 18.94 -2.56
C PRO A 9 -0.27 18.98 -2.78
N GLY A 10 0.20 19.47 -3.93
CA GLY A 10 1.62 19.48 -4.32
C GLY A 10 2.57 20.29 -3.42
N HIS A 11 2.05 20.93 -2.37
CA HIS A 11 2.79 21.71 -1.38
C HIS A 11 2.45 21.34 0.08
N VAL A 12 1.96 20.14 0.35
CA VAL A 12 1.87 19.69 1.76
C VAL A 12 3.28 19.40 2.25
N LYS A 13 3.81 20.27 3.11
CA LYS A 13 4.93 19.92 3.99
C LYS A 13 4.43 18.90 5.00
N ILE A 14 4.42 17.63 4.60
CA ILE A 14 4.18 16.53 5.51
C ILE A 14 5.38 16.51 6.45
N SER A 15 5.12 16.75 7.73
CA SER A 15 6.16 16.78 8.77
C SER A 15 6.97 15.49 8.72
N SER A 16 8.29 15.60 8.88
CA SER A 16 9.19 14.46 9.01
C SER A 16 8.91 13.60 10.25
N THR A 17 7.93 13.93 11.09
CA THR A 17 7.56 13.14 12.26
C THR A 17 6.55 12.02 11.97
N PHE A 18 5.90 12.01 10.80
CA PHE A 18 4.88 11.00 10.50
C PHE A 18 5.52 9.65 10.18
N THR A 19 5.30 8.68 11.07
CA THR A 19 5.75 7.29 10.91
C THR A 19 4.66 6.37 10.36
N GLU A 20 3.40 6.78 10.43
CA GLU A 20 2.26 6.00 9.97
C GLU A 20 1.27 6.87 9.20
N MET A 21 0.75 6.33 8.09
CA MET A 21 -0.31 6.94 7.30
C MET A 21 -1.39 5.92 6.98
N VAL A 22 -2.64 6.32 7.25
CA VAL A 22 -3.84 5.52 6.99
C VAL A 22 -4.82 6.34 6.16
N PHE A 23 -5.09 5.84 4.96
CA PHE A 23 -6.09 6.34 4.04
C PHE A 23 -7.26 5.36 3.99
N ASN A 24 -8.45 5.85 4.33
CA ASN A 24 -9.69 5.08 4.38
C ASN A 24 -10.72 5.86 3.56
N GLY A 25 -11.21 5.27 2.46
CA GLY A 25 -12.21 5.93 1.61
C GLY A 25 -11.76 7.27 1.03
N SER A 26 -10.44 7.45 0.83
CA SER A 26 -9.89 8.69 0.28
C SER A 26 -10.08 8.84 -1.24
N GLU A 27 -10.36 7.73 -1.93
CA GLU A 27 -10.68 7.67 -3.37
C GLU A 27 -9.64 8.36 -4.27
N PHE A 28 -8.35 8.10 -4.04
CA PHE A 28 -7.28 8.56 -4.93
C PHE A 28 -7.45 7.98 -6.35
N ASP A 29 -7.63 8.85 -7.33
CA ASP A 29 -7.71 8.52 -8.76
C ASP A 29 -6.35 8.64 -9.48
N GLU A 30 -5.34 9.18 -8.79
CA GLU A 30 -3.92 9.18 -9.16
C GLU A 30 -3.10 8.45 -8.10
N ASP A 31 -1.96 7.88 -8.49
CA ASP A 31 -1.09 7.14 -7.58
C ASP A 31 -0.50 8.04 -6.49
N PRO A 32 -0.82 7.84 -5.20
CA PRO A 32 -0.25 8.64 -4.13
C PRO A 32 1.19 8.23 -3.78
N THR A 33 1.66 7.05 -4.21
CA THR A 33 2.96 6.49 -3.81
C THR A 33 4.15 7.39 -4.14
N PRO A 34 4.23 8.18 -5.24
CA PRO A 34 5.44 8.97 -5.51
C PRO A 34 5.59 10.12 -4.52
N LEU A 35 4.47 10.68 -4.01
CA LEU A 35 4.54 11.69 -2.97
C LEU A 35 4.86 11.07 -1.61
N LEU A 36 4.16 9.99 -1.27
CA LEU A 36 4.30 9.31 0.02
C LEU A 36 5.66 8.62 0.16
N GLY A 37 6.22 8.16 -0.95
CA GLY A 37 7.51 7.48 -1.04
C GLY A 37 8.69 8.35 -0.63
N THR A 38 8.57 9.66 -0.80
CA THR A 38 9.61 10.63 -0.42
C THR A 38 9.66 10.93 1.07
N LEU A 39 8.69 10.43 1.86
CA LEU A 39 8.60 10.72 3.28
C LEU A 39 9.69 9.98 4.07
N PRO A 40 10.66 10.70 4.67
CA PRO A 40 11.90 10.09 5.14
C PRO A 40 11.73 9.19 6.36
N ASN A 41 10.63 9.32 7.09
CA ASN A 41 10.37 8.59 8.34
C ASN A 41 9.12 7.71 8.29
N LEU A 42 8.48 7.56 7.12
CA LEU A 42 7.29 6.73 6.99
C LEU A 42 7.65 5.25 7.15
N ARG A 43 6.97 4.57 8.07
CA ARG A 43 7.20 3.16 8.45
C ARG A 43 5.99 2.27 8.20
N SER A 44 4.79 2.83 8.27
CA SER A 44 3.52 2.13 8.06
C SER A 44 2.65 2.90 7.08
N LEU A 45 2.19 2.23 6.02
CA LEU A 45 1.24 2.78 5.05
C LEU A 45 0.07 1.83 4.90
N VAL A 46 -1.15 2.36 5.05
CA VAL A 46 -2.40 1.61 4.92
C VAL A 46 -3.31 2.35 3.96
N LEU A 47 -3.76 1.65 2.91
CA LEU A 47 -4.83 2.11 2.02
C LEU A 47 -5.98 1.11 2.11
N CYS A 48 -7.17 1.60 2.45
CA CYS A 48 -8.33 0.74 2.59
C CYS A 48 -9.66 1.34 2.18
N ASN A 49 -10.66 0.47 1.98
CA ASN A 49 -12.03 0.83 1.64
C ASN A 49 -12.09 1.78 0.44
N ASN A 50 -11.57 1.35 -0.71
CA ASN A 50 -11.44 2.18 -1.91
C ASN A 50 -10.69 3.51 -1.68
N ALA A 51 -9.71 3.54 -0.77
CA ALA A 51 -8.79 4.67 -0.66
C ALA A 51 -8.03 4.95 -1.96
N PHE A 52 -7.88 3.96 -2.83
CA PHE A 52 -7.32 4.08 -4.17
C PHE A 52 -8.30 3.45 -5.17
N VAL A 53 -8.69 4.21 -6.19
CA VAL A 53 -9.73 3.84 -7.17
C VAL A 53 -9.21 3.73 -8.60
N ALA A 54 -7.94 4.05 -8.84
CA ALA A 54 -7.27 3.75 -10.11
C ALA A 54 -6.84 2.27 -10.18
N THR A 55 -6.49 1.84 -11.39
CA THR A 55 -6.24 0.42 -11.69
C THR A 55 -4.78 -0.01 -11.47
N LYS A 56 -3.84 0.93 -11.49
CA LYS A 56 -2.40 0.64 -11.40
C LYS A 56 -1.73 1.49 -10.33
N MET A 57 -0.98 0.84 -9.45
CA MET A 57 -0.11 1.47 -8.45
C MET A 57 1.34 1.06 -8.71
N VAL A 58 2.26 2.02 -8.63
CA VAL A 58 3.69 1.84 -8.87
C VAL A 58 4.47 2.37 -7.68
N CYS A 59 5.21 1.50 -6.99
CA CYS A 59 6.22 1.92 -6.02
C CYS A 59 7.57 1.98 -6.75
N SER A 60 8.11 3.19 -6.92
CA SER A 60 9.31 3.42 -7.71
C SER A 60 10.58 3.09 -6.92
N ALA A 61 11.69 2.89 -7.62
CA ALA A 61 12.99 2.78 -6.97
C ALA A 61 13.28 4.01 -6.10
N LEU A 62 13.81 3.78 -4.88
CA LEU A 62 14.09 4.80 -3.85
C LEU A 62 12.86 5.32 -3.08
N ASP A 63 11.64 4.94 -3.47
CA ASP A 63 10.47 5.23 -2.66
C ASP A 63 10.52 4.42 -1.35
N PHE A 64 10.01 5.04 -0.28
CA PHE A 64 9.75 4.41 1.00
C PHE A 64 11.00 3.81 1.68
N PRO A 65 12.06 4.60 1.91
CA PRO A 65 13.35 4.09 2.37
C PRO A 65 13.30 3.40 3.74
N LEU A 66 12.33 3.73 4.60
CA LEU A 66 12.17 3.17 5.94
C LEU A 66 10.85 2.41 6.15
N LEU A 67 10.08 2.16 5.08
CA LEU A 67 8.77 1.52 5.22
C LEU A 67 8.94 0.06 5.61
N THR A 68 8.33 -0.31 6.72
CA THR A 68 8.38 -1.67 7.29
C THR A 68 7.06 -2.42 7.11
N SER A 69 5.93 -1.70 7.03
CA SER A 69 4.58 -2.25 6.89
C SER A 69 3.83 -1.56 5.76
N PHE A 70 3.31 -2.35 4.82
CA PHE A 70 2.45 -1.86 3.74
C PHE A 70 1.18 -2.72 3.64
N LYS A 71 0.01 -2.10 3.84
CA LYS A 71 -1.30 -2.77 3.79
C LYS A 71 -2.20 -2.16 2.71
N LEU A 72 -2.75 -3.03 1.87
CA LEU A 72 -3.81 -2.74 0.90
C LEU A 72 -5.04 -3.58 1.25
N ALA A 73 -6.19 -2.94 1.50
CA ALA A 73 -7.40 -3.66 1.90
C ALA A 73 -8.67 -3.14 1.22
N THR A 74 -9.48 -4.03 0.63
CA THR A 74 -10.75 -3.66 0.02
C THR A 74 -10.58 -2.58 -1.07
N LEU A 75 -9.57 -2.73 -1.95
CA LEU A 75 -9.35 -1.86 -3.10
C LEU A 75 -9.95 -2.51 -4.35
N GLN A 76 -11.19 -2.15 -4.68
CA GLN A 76 -11.99 -2.86 -5.68
C GLN A 76 -11.61 -2.56 -7.13
N SER A 77 -10.80 -1.52 -7.36
CA SER A 77 -10.34 -1.12 -8.70
C SER A 77 -8.91 -1.55 -9.01
N LEU A 78 -8.11 -1.92 -8.00
CA LEU A 78 -6.70 -2.19 -8.20
C LEU A 78 -6.51 -3.50 -8.98
N GLU A 79 -5.93 -3.39 -10.16
CA GLU A 79 -5.67 -4.49 -11.10
C GLU A 79 -4.18 -4.86 -11.15
N GLU A 80 -3.29 -3.87 -10.99
CA GLU A 80 -1.84 -4.05 -11.08
C GLU A 80 -1.11 -3.31 -9.95
N LEU A 81 -0.23 -4.03 -9.23
CA LEU A 81 0.70 -3.46 -8.26
C LEU A 81 2.15 -3.72 -8.70
N VAL A 82 2.83 -2.68 -9.14
CA VAL A 82 4.24 -2.72 -9.55
C VAL A 82 5.11 -2.27 -8.39
N VAL A 83 6.04 -3.13 -7.98
CA VAL A 83 7.09 -2.77 -7.02
C VAL A 83 8.43 -2.86 -7.73
N GLU A 84 9.03 -1.72 -8.04
CA GLU A 84 10.31 -1.66 -8.73
C GLU A 84 11.45 -2.18 -7.85
N THR A 85 12.52 -2.64 -8.49
CA THR A 85 13.71 -3.11 -7.76
C THR A 85 14.32 -1.96 -6.96
N GLY A 86 14.46 -2.15 -5.65
CA GLY A 86 14.98 -1.14 -4.74
C GLY A 86 13.92 -0.21 -4.13
N ALA A 87 12.64 -0.39 -4.48
CA ALA A 87 11.54 0.19 -3.71
C ALA A 87 11.45 -0.48 -2.32
N MET A 88 11.08 0.27 -1.28
CA MET A 88 10.79 -0.25 0.07
C MET A 88 11.85 -1.22 0.62
N PRO A 89 13.15 -0.86 0.68
CA PRO A 89 14.23 -1.78 1.05
C PRO A 89 14.14 -2.35 2.47
N CYS A 90 13.35 -1.73 3.36
CA CYS A 90 13.16 -2.16 4.74
C CYS A 90 11.84 -2.91 4.99
N LEU A 91 11.09 -3.27 3.93
CA LEU A 91 9.76 -3.86 4.08
C LEU A 91 9.85 -5.25 4.75
N THR A 92 9.17 -5.38 5.90
CA THR A 92 9.08 -6.66 6.63
C THR A 92 7.71 -7.32 6.48
N THR A 93 6.67 -6.50 6.29
CA THR A 93 5.29 -6.96 6.22
C THR A 93 4.58 -6.31 5.04
N MET A 94 4.04 -7.14 4.15
CA MET A 94 3.04 -6.72 3.17
C MET A 94 1.75 -7.50 3.36
N THR A 95 0.63 -6.80 3.39
CA THR A 95 -0.70 -7.39 3.53
C THR A 95 -1.60 -6.90 2.41
N ILE A 96 -2.19 -7.83 1.65
CA ILE A 96 -3.18 -7.54 0.62
C ILE A 96 -4.45 -8.32 0.99
N GLU A 97 -5.55 -7.60 1.22
CA GLU A 97 -6.84 -8.17 1.65
C GLU A 97 -7.96 -7.68 0.73
N ARG A 98 -8.83 -8.56 0.24
CA ARG A 98 -10.04 -8.18 -0.53
C ARG A 98 -9.78 -7.23 -1.72
N CYS A 99 -8.67 -7.41 -2.42
CA CYS A 99 -8.32 -6.69 -3.64
C CYS A 99 -8.56 -7.62 -4.84
N ASP A 100 -9.83 -7.91 -5.10
CA ASP A 100 -10.23 -9.09 -5.90
C ASP A 100 -9.89 -9.00 -7.40
N LYS A 101 -9.54 -7.80 -7.88
CA LYS A 101 -9.11 -7.57 -9.26
C LYS A 101 -7.59 -7.63 -9.48
N LEU A 102 -6.81 -7.70 -8.40
CA LEU A 102 -5.34 -7.75 -8.51
C LEU A 102 -4.94 -9.10 -9.09
N GLU A 103 -4.50 -9.11 -10.35
CA GLU A 103 -4.29 -10.35 -11.11
C GLU A 103 -3.06 -11.12 -10.63
N ASP A 104 -1.98 -10.40 -10.29
CA ASP A 104 -0.69 -10.97 -9.89
C ASP A 104 -0.13 -10.32 -8.63
N LEU A 105 0.59 -11.11 -7.84
CA LEU A 105 1.42 -10.58 -6.76
C LEU A 105 2.63 -9.82 -7.35
N PRO A 106 3.10 -8.76 -6.70
CA PRO A 106 4.20 -7.94 -7.23
C PRO A 106 5.45 -8.78 -7.49
N SER A 107 5.96 -8.72 -8.71
CA SER A 107 7.16 -9.44 -9.15
C SER A 107 8.41 -9.15 -8.30
N GLY A 108 8.44 -8.01 -7.60
CA GLY A 108 9.51 -7.63 -6.68
C GLY A 108 9.54 -8.39 -5.34
N LEU A 109 8.47 -9.12 -4.98
CA LEU A 109 8.32 -9.76 -3.66
C LEU A 109 8.53 -11.28 -3.68
N THR A 110 8.74 -11.88 -4.85
CA THR A 110 8.76 -13.34 -5.04
C THR A 110 10.07 -14.03 -4.60
N LYS A 111 10.79 -13.52 -3.59
CA LYS A 111 12.04 -14.13 -3.08
C LYS A 111 12.04 -14.37 -1.58
N ASN A 112 11.12 -15.20 -1.12
CA ASN A 112 11.27 -16.00 0.10
C ASN A 112 10.41 -17.27 0.01
N LYS A 113 10.93 -18.28 -0.71
CA LYS A 113 10.39 -19.66 -0.72
C LYS A 113 10.62 -20.38 0.61
N ASN A 114 10.11 -19.84 1.72
CA ASN A 114 10.01 -20.55 2.99
C ASN A 114 8.92 -19.91 3.85
N SER A 115 7.66 -20.28 3.58
CA SER A 115 6.67 -20.68 4.59
C SER A 115 5.36 -20.98 3.89
N GLN A 116 4.94 -22.24 4.02
CA GLN A 116 3.60 -22.79 3.83
C GLN A 116 2.47 -21.77 4.14
N LYS A 117 2.00 -20.95 3.18
CA LYS A 117 0.83 -20.07 3.35
C LYS A 117 0.07 -19.76 2.04
N THR A 118 0.08 -20.68 1.06
CA THR A 118 -0.80 -20.56 -0.11
C THR A 118 -2.24 -21.02 0.16
N ASP A 119 -2.57 -21.44 1.38
CA ASP A 119 -3.94 -21.85 1.78
C ASP A 119 -4.55 -20.99 2.92
N ASP A 120 -3.86 -19.95 3.40
CA ASP A 120 -4.34 -19.09 4.49
C ASP A 120 -5.13 -17.85 4.03
N TRP A 121 -5.10 -17.52 2.73
CA TRP A 121 -5.82 -16.39 2.13
C TRP A 121 -7.35 -16.53 2.23
N ILE A 122 -7.88 -17.76 2.21
CA ILE A 122 -9.33 -18.02 2.35
C ILE A 122 -9.77 -17.95 3.83
N ASN A 123 -8.86 -18.18 4.78
CA ASN A 123 -9.17 -18.34 6.21
C ASN A 123 -8.85 -17.14 7.10
N ALA A 124 -8.26 -16.05 6.58
CA ALA A 124 -8.17 -14.76 7.30
C ALA A 124 -9.54 -14.03 7.43
N ARG A 125 -10.66 -14.76 7.37
CA ARG A 125 -12.05 -14.27 7.43
C ARG A 125 -12.57 -14.02 8.84
N ARG A 126 -11.75 -14.06 9.88
CA ARG A 126 -12.22 -13.78 11.24
C ARG A 126 -11.19 -12.99 12.04
N ILE A 127 -11.60 -11.75 12.33
CA ILE A 127 -11.07 -10.83 13.34
C ILE A 127 -9.78 -10.12 12.88
N GLN A 128 -9.90 -8.96 12.26
CA GLN A 128 -9.96 -7.71 13.01
C GLN A 128 -10.50 -6.57 12.14
N GLU A 129 -11.58 -5.96 12.62
CA GLU A 129 -12.07 -4.67 12.19
C GLU A 129 -11.01 -3.61 12.53
N GLN A 130 -10.58 -2.87 11.51
CA GLN A 130 -10.34 -1.43 11.54
C GLN A 130 -9.71 -1.02 10.20
N CYS A 131 -10.59 -0.74 9.26
CA CYS A 131 -10.72 0.63 8.81
C CYS A 131 -12.08 1.11 9.34
#